data_AF-A0A7C5J842-F1
#
_entry.id   AF-A0A7C5J842-F1
#
_cell.length_a   1.000
_cell.length_b   1.000
_cell.length_c   1.000
_cell.angle_alpha   90.00
_cell.angle_beta   90.00
_cell.angle_gamma   90.00
#
_symmetry.space_group_name_H-M   'P 1'
#
loop_
_entity.id
_entity.type
_entity.pdbx_description
1 polymer ?
#
loop_
_entity_poly.entity_id
_entity_poly.type
_entity_poly.pdbx_seq_one_letter_code
_entity_poly.pdbx_strand_id
1 'polypeptide(L)'
;MSRAWASTLLVAALAAPLPLATGACATYRDDLDRAVAAYNDREYERAVALFDLVEPDLDSLSVSERARYAYYRGMAHYLSDQRRDARHWLGNAAAREKASEGSLHPEEAAKMNETLEELNQDRWGGASTPGAEAETCEADRDCVKGQFCDDGTCRDAPGADGADDVVELDDKKGGKGESCRGDADCASTLVCKDGTCSPPK
;
A
#
# COMPACT_ATOMS: atom_id res chain seq x y z
N MET A 1 -37.52 46.07 60.73
CA MET A 1 -36.51 45.75 61.75
C MET A 1 -35.21 45.43 61.04
N SER A 2 -34.27 46.36 61.15
CA SER A 2 -32.95 46.39 60.51
C SER A 2 -31.94 45.56 61.30
N ARG A 3 -31.07 44.80 60.64
CA ARG A 3 -29.68 44.54 61.09
C ARG A 3 -28.76 44.34 59.88
N ALA A 4 -28.06 45.40 59.52
CA ALA A 4 -26.76 45.36 58.86
C ALA A 4 -25.72 44.80 59.83
N TRP A 5 -24.64 44.15 59.34
CA TRP A 5 -23.25 44.08 59.85
C TRP A 5 -22.39 43.61 58.66
N ALA A 6 -21.67 44.48 57.93
CA ALA A 6 -20.35 45.04 58.22
C ALA A 6 -19.19 44.00 58.24
N SER A 7 -18.57 43.85 57.07
CA SER A 7 -17.13 43.80 56.77
C SER A 7 -16.14 43.16 57.74
N THR A 8 -15.42 42.13 57.28
CA THR A 8 -13.94 42.14 57.33
C THR A 8 -13.36 41.37 56.13
N LEU A 9 -12.69 42.12 55.24
CA LEU A 9 -11.79 41.60 54.21
C LEU A 9 -10.55 40.99 54.89
N LEU A 10 -10.26 39.73 54.63
CA LEU A 10 -8.94 39.15 54.87
C LEU A 10 -8.43 38.57 53.55
N VAL A 11 -7.70 39.41 52.80
CA VAL A 11 -6.96 39.00 51.61
C VAL A 11 -5.69 38.31 52.10
N ALA A 12 -5.75 36.99 52.28
CA ALA A 12 -4.57 36.16 52.43
C ALA A 12 -4.04 35.83 51.03
N ALA A 13 -3.08 36.63 50.55
CA ALA A 13 -2.31 36.33 49.36
C ALA A 13 -1.42 35.12 49.61
N LEU A 14 -1.95 33.91 49.40
CA LEU A 14 -1.14 32.72 49.22
C LEU A 14 -0.52 32.79 47.82
N ALA A 15 0.76 33.15 47.77
CA ALA A 15 1.61 32.96 46.60
C ALA A 15 1.77 31.45 46.36
N ALA A 16 0.84 30.86 45.62
CA ALA A 16 1.01 29.53 45.06
C ALA A 16 2.09 29.62 43.96
N PRO A 17 3.14 28.78 43.98
CA PRO A 17 4.06 28.70 42.86
C PRO A 17 3.27 28.20 41.65
N LEU A 18 3.11 29.05 40.63
CA LEU A 18 2.63 28.63 39.31
C LEU A 18 3.60 27.53 38.83
N PRO A 19 3.15 26.28 38.61
CA PRO A 19 3.97 25.33 37.89
C PRO A 19 4.18 25.94 36.51
N LEU A 20 5.43 26.30 36.21
CA LEU A 20 5.88 26.63 34.87
C LEU A 20 5.49 25.44 33.99
N ALA A 21 4.42 25.59 33.23
CA ALA A 21 4.06 24.68 32.18
C ALA A 21 5.29 24.57 31.27
N THR A 22 6.00 23.46 31.36
CA THR A 22 7.00 23.08 30.37
C THR A 22 6.24 23.02 29.06
N GLY A 23 6.39 24.05 28.23
CA GLY A 23 6.01 24.00 26.83
C GLY A 23 6.82 22.86 26.23
N ALA A 24 6.22 21.67 26.17
CA ALA A 24 6.73 20.60 25.34
C ALA A 24 6.74 21.17 23.93
N CYS A 25 7.93 21.33 23.35
CA CYS A 25 8.03 21.52 21.92
C CYS A 25 7.28 20.34 21.29
N ALA A 26 6.06 20.58 20.81
CA ALA A 26 5.32 19.56 20.09
C ALA A 26 6.12 19.29 18.82
N THR A 27 6.73 18.11 18.74
CA THR A 27 7.51 17.71 17.57
C THR A 27 6.59 16.99 16.59
N TYR A 28 6.90 17.01 15.30
CA TYR A 28 6.15 16.23 14.29
C TYR A 28 6.15 14.73 14.58
N ARG A 29 7.17 14.24 15.30
CA ARG A 29 7.20 12.88 15.82
C ARG A 29 6.13 12.64 16.89
N ASP A 30 5.95 13.58 17.83
CA ASP A 30 4.87 13.51 18.81
C ASP A 30 3.50 13.56 18.11
N ASP A 31 3.36 14.37 17.07
CA ASP A 31 2.14 14.48 16.28
C ASP A 31 1.84 13.17 15.53
N LEU A 32 2.87 12.53 14.96
CA LEU A 32 2.77 11.20 14.36
C LEU A 32 2.34 10.14 15.39
N ASP A 33 2.95 10.12 16.58
CA ASP A 33 2.60 9.14 17.61
C ASP A 33 1.17 9.38 18.13
N ARG A 34 0.71 10.64 18.24
CA ARG A 34 -0.71 10.94 18.56
C ARG A 34 -1.67 10.46 17.47
N ALA A 35 -1.31 10.62 16.19
CA ALA A 35 -2.13 10.14 15.08
C ALA A 35 -2.22 8.60 15.06
N VAL A 36 -1.10 7.91 15.29
CA VAL A 36 -1.07 6.45 15.39
C VAL A 36 -1.85 5.94 16.60
N ALA A 37 -1.80 6.65 17.74
CA ALA A 37 -2.64 6.33 18.89
C ALA A 37 -4.14 6.40 18.54
N ALA A 38 -4.58 7.47 17.88
CA ALA A 38 -5.97 7.60 17.42
C ALA A 38 -6.39 6.49 16.44
N TYR A 39 -5.48 6.06 15.55
CA TYR A 39 -5.73 4.91 14.67
C TYR A 39 -5.92 3.62 15.47
N ASN A 40 -5.05 3.35 16.46
CA ASN A 40 -5.12 2.15 17.29
C ASN A 40 -6.40 2.12 18.15
N ASP A 41 -6.88 3.29 18.55
CA ASP A 41 -8.16 3.47 19.25
C ASP A 41 -9.38 3.36 18.32
N ARG A 42 -9.17 3.07 17.03
CA ARG A 42 -10.18 2.97 15.97
C ARG A 42 -10.92 4.28 15.68
N GLU A 43 -10.34 5.42 16.03
CA GLU A 43 -10.85 6.75 15.73
C GLU A 43 -10.29 7.22 14.37
N TYR A 44 -10.61 6.51 13.29
CA TYR A 44 -9.94 6.67 11.99
C TYR A 44 -10.10 8.08 11.40
N GLU A 45 -11.28 8.71 11.54
CA GLU A 45 -11.51 10.08 11.07
C GLU A 45 -10.63 11.08 11.84
N ARG A 46 -10.48 10.88 13.16
CA ARG A 46 -9.59 11.69 13.99
C ARG A 46 -8.13 11.43 13.63
N ALA A 47 -7.75 10.18 13.38
CA ALA A 47 -6.41 9.82 12.96
C ALA A 47 -6.03 10.55 11.65
N VAL A 48 -6.90 10.54 10.64
CA VAL A 48 -6.70 11.28 9.38
C VAL A 48 -6.51 12.78 9.65
N ALA A 49 -7.38 13.39 10.46
CA ALA A 49 -7.24 14.81 10.81
C ALA A 49 -5.93 15.13 11.54
N LEU A 50 -5.40 14.21 12.35
CA LEU A 50 -4.10 14.36 12.99
C LEU A 50 -2.94 14.17 11.99
N PHE A 51 -3.06 13.25 11.04
CA PHE A 51 -2.07 13.09 9.97
C PHE A 51 -1.97 14.33 9.08
N ASP A 52 -3.06 15.08 8.87
CA ASP A 52 -3.04 16.36 8.15
C ASP A 52 -2.15 17.41 8.82
N LEU A 53 -1.97 17.34 10.14
CA LEU A 53 -1.07 18.24 10.88
C LEU A 53 0.41 17.87 10.71
N VAL A 54 0.69 16.59 10.45
CA VAL A 54 2.05 16.08 10.22
C VAL A 54 2.53 16.39 8.79
N GLU A 55 1.60 16.44 7.83
CA GLU A 55 1.87 16.55 6.39
C GLU A 55 2.79 17.73 5.98
N PRO A 56 2.68 18.95 6.54
CA PRO A 56 3.48 20.09 6.12
C PRO A 56 5.00 19.97 6.29
N ASP A 57 5.48 19.12 7.19
CA ASP A 57 6.91 18.98 7.52
C ASP A 57 7.34 17.50 7.57
N LEU A 58 6.80 16.68 6.67
CA LEU A 58 7.14 15.25 6.57
C LEU A 58 8.64 14.99 6.31
N ASP A 59 9.37 15.96 5.77
CA ASP A 59 10.80 15.88 5.56
C ASP A 59 11.61 15.93 6.88
N SER A 60 11.04 16.48 7.95
CA SER A 60 11.61 16.42 9.30
C SER A 60 11.61 15.00 9.89
N LEU A 61 10.73 14.11 9.41
CA LEU A 61 10.64 12.71 9.84
C LEU A 61 11.74 11.86 9.19
N SER A 62 12.18 10.81 9.87
CA SER A 62 13.06 9.79 9.27
C SER A 62 12.38 9.01 8.15
N VAL A 63 13.17 8.24 7.37
CA VAL A 63 12.63 7.39 6.29
C VAL A 63 11.60 6.39 6.82
N SER A 64 11.89 5.74 7.95
CA SER A 64 10.97 4.80 8.60
C SER A 64 9.72 5.49 9.13
N GLU A 65 9.84 6.65 9.78
CA GLU A 65 8.68 7.43 10.25
C GLU A 65 7.79 7.89 9.08
N ARG A 66 8.37 8.25 7.93
CA ARG A 66 7.59 8.56 6.71
C ARG A 66 6.86 7.35 6.13
N ALA A 67 7.48 6.16 6.18
CA ALA A 67 6.82 4.92 5.77
C ALA A 67 5.65 4.59 6.71
N ARG A 68 5.88 4.70 8.02
CA ARG A 68 4.88 4.53 9.07
C ARG A 68 3.71 5.50 8.90
N TYR A 69 3.98 6.80 8.72
CA TYR A 69 2.98 7.82 8.42
C TYR A 69 2.08 7.42 7.24
N ALA A 70 2.69 7.06 6.10
CA ALA A 70 1.94 6.71 4.90
C ALA A 70 1.11 5.44 5.09
N TYR A 71 1.65 4.43 5.79
CA TYR A 71 0.95 3.19 6.11
C TYR A 71 -0.29 3.47 6.96
N TYR A 72 -0.15 4.11 8.12
CA TYR A 72 -1.26 4.33 9.04
C TYR A 72 -2.31 5.28 8.46
N ARG A 73 -1.90 6.32 7.73
CA ARG A 73 -2.85 7.20 7.02
C ARG A 73 -3.63 6.42 5.96
N GLY A 74 -2.95 5.59 5.17
CA GLY A 74 -3.58 4.73 4.18
C GLY A 74 -4.54 3.71 4.77
N MET A 75 -4.16 3.05 5.86
CA MET A 75 -5.03 2.12 6.58
C MET A 75 -6.23 2.82 7.22
N ALA A 76 -6.07 4.03 7.77
CA ALA A 76 -7.19 4.81 8.28
C ALA A 76 -8.21 5.14 7.17
N HIS A 77 -7.74 5.57 5.99
CA HIS A 77 -8.63 5.77 4.85
C HIS A 77 -9.30 4.46 4.38
N TYR A 78 -8.57 3.33 4.38
CA TYR A 78 -9.15 2.03 4.00
C TYR A 78 -10.29 1.64 4.95
N LEU A 79 -10.08 1.77 6.26
CA LEU A 79 -11.06 1.40 7.29
C LEU A 79 -12.27 2.34 7.36
N SER A 80 -12.13 3.57 6.87
CA SER A 80 -13.26 4.52 6.67
C SER A 80 -13.83 4.48 5.24
N ASP A 81 -13.59 3.42 4.46
CA ASP A 81 -14.09 3.21 3.08
C ASP A 81 -13.68 4.29 2.05
N GLN A 82 -12.61 5.04 2.33
CA GLN A 82 -12.05 6.04 1.42
C GLN A 82 -11.04 5.38 0.47
N ARG A 83 -11.52 4.44 -0.36
CA ARG A 83 -10.69 3.51 -1.16
C ARG A 83 -9.66 4.20 -2.08
N ARG A 84 -9.99 5.37 -2.65
CA ARG A 84 -9.04 6.13 -3.50
C ARG A 84 -7.84 6.62 -2.71
N ASP A 85 -8.09 7.24 -1.57
CA ASP A 85 -7.05 7.86 -0.76
C ASP A 85 -6.25 6.79 -0.01
N ALA A 86 -6.91 5.70 0.39
CA ALA A 86 -6.26 4.49 0.89
C ALA A 86 -5.20 3.96 -0.09
N ARG A 87 -5.56 3.76 -1.36
CA ARG A 87 -4.61 3.32 -2.40
C ARG A 87 -3.44 4.27 -2.56
N HIS A 88 -3.70 5.57 -2.57
CA HIS A 88 -2.65 6.58 -2.74
C HIS A 88 -1.62 6.47 -1.61
N TRP A 89 -2.06 6.48 -0.35
CA TRP A 89 -1.17 6.47 0.80
C TRP A 89 -0.50 5.11 1.03
N LEU A 90 -1.22 3.99 0.85
CA LEU A 90 -0.61 2.67 0.94
C LEU A 90 0.42 2.43 -0.19
N GLY A 91 0.17 2.94 -1.40
CA GLY A 91 1.16 2.91 -2.49
C GLY A 91 2.43 3.70 -2.15
N ASN A 92 2.27 4.86 -1.50
CA ASN A 92 3.38 5.64 -0.97
C ASN A 92 4.17 4.90 0.12
N ALA A 93 3.50 4.15 0.98
CA ALA A 93 4.14 3.31 2.00
C ALA A 93 4.92 2.15 1.36
N ALA A 94 4.31 1.45 0.40
CA ALA A 94 4.94 0.34 -0.32
C ALA A 94 6.18 0.78 -1.10
N ALA A 95 6.14 1.96 -1.74
CA ALA A 95 7.30 2.51 -2.43
C ALA A 95 8.47 2.81 -1.47
N ARG A 96 8.18 3.25 -0.25
CA ARG A 96 9.19 3.52 0.78
C ARG A 96 9.77 2.25 1.37
N GLU A 97 8.94 1.25 1.66
CA GLU A 97 9.40 -0.06 2.12
C GLU A 97 10.30 -0.74 1.08
N LYS A 98 9.94 -0.65 -0.21
CA LYS A 98 10.80 -1.14 -1.30
C LYS A 98 12.14 -0.41 -1.40
N ALA A 99 12.17 0.89 -1.10
CA ALA A 99 13.39 1.69 -1.16
C ALA A 99 14.29 1.51 0.08
N SER A 100 13.71 1.14 1.22
CA SER A 100 14.41 0.94 2.48
C SER A 100 13.72 -0.18 3.26
N GLU A 101 14.16 -1.41 3.03
CA GLU A 101 13.61 -2.60 3.68
C GLU A 101 13.69 -2.50 5.21
N GLY A 102 12.61 -2.90 5.89
CA GLY A 102 12.48 -2.80 7.35
C GLY A 102 12.06 -1.43 7.85
N SER A 103 11.51 -0.57 6.97
CA SER A 103 10.93 0.72 7.39
C SER A 103 9.57 0.52 8.09
N LEU A 104 8.88 -0.56 7.77
CA LEU A 104 7.66 -1.03 8.42
C LEU A 104 7.93 -2.33 9.22
N HIS A 105 7.09 -2.61 10.21
CA HIS A 105 7.07 -3.93 10.82
C HIS A 105 6.64 -4.98 9.78
N PRO A 106 7.17 -6.23 9.80
CA PRO A 106 6.81 -7.24 8.81
C PRO A 106 5.31 -7.50 8.67
N GLU A 107 4.58 -7.43 9.79
CA GLU A 107 3.12 -7.57 9.81
C GLU A 107 2.40 -6.40 9.14
N GLU A 108 2.88 -5.16 9.33
CA GLU A 108 2.33 -3.96 8.68
C GLU A 108 2.56 -4.04 7.17
N ALA A 109 3.76 -4.45 6.75
CA ALA A 109 4.11 -4.62 5.35
C ALA A 109 3.25 -5.71 4.66
N ALA A 110 3.06 -6.86 5.32
CA ALA A 110 2.17 -7.91 4.84
C ALA A 110 0.74 -7.41 4.70
N LYS A 111 0.21 -6.72 5.72
CA LYS A 111 -1.16 -6.20 5.69
C LYS A 111 -1.36 -5.12 4.64
N MET A 112 -0.37 -4.26 4.45
CA MET A 112 -0.35 -3.24 3.39
C MET A 112 -0.47 -3.87 2.00
N ASN A 113 0.31 -4.92 1.73
CA ASN A 113 0.31 -5.60 0.43
C ASN A 113 -1.03 -6.28 0.14
N GLU A 114 -1.59 -7.00 1.11
CA GLU A 114 -2.93 -7.60 1.02
C GLU A 114 -4.00 -6.54 0.72
N THR A 115 -3.96 -5.42 1.47
CA THR A 115 -4.94 -4.33 1.32
C THR A 115 -4.81 -3.65 -0.04
N LEU A 116 -3.59 -3.45 -0.54
CA LEU A 116 -3.36 -2.93 -1.87
C LEU A 116 -3.85 -3.89 -2.97
N GLU A 117 -3.69 -5.19 -2.79
CA GLU A 117 -4.21 -6.18 -3.72
C GLU A 117 -5.74 -6.09 -3.82
N GLU A 118 -6.45 -6.10 -2.69
CA GLU A 118 -7.91 -5.93 -2.65
C GLU A 118 -8.34 -4.60 -3.30
N LEU A 119 -7.71 -3.49 -2.91
CA LEU A 119 -8.07 -2.17 -3.42
C LEU A 119 -7.81 -2.01 -4.92
N ASN A 120 -6.85 -2.75 -5.47
CA ASN A 120 -6.57 -2.78 -6.90
C ASN A 120 -7.53 -3.69 -7.66
N GLN A 121 -7.96 -4.81 -7.06
CA GLN A 121 -9.00 -5.66 -7.62
C GLN A 121 -10.29 -4.87 -7.85
N ASP A 122 -10.72 -4.01 -6.93
CA ASP A 122 -11.94 -3.20 -7.13
C ASP A 122 -11.91 -2.25 -8.34
N ARG A 123 -10.73 -1.78 -8.76
CA ARG A 123 -10.60 -0.88 -9.90
C ARG A 123 -10.61 -1.62 -11.23
N TRP A 124 -10.18 -2.89 -11.23
CA TRP A 124 -9.98 -3.69 -12.43
C TRP A 124 -10.92 -4.90 -12.54
N GLY A 125 -11.60 -5.24 -11.45
CA GLY A 125 -12.55 -6.33 -11.27
C GLY A 125 -13.96 -5.77 -11.07
N GLY A 126 -14.53 -5.23 -12.14
CA GLY A 126 -15.98 -5.13 -12.23
C GLY A 126 -16.54 -6.55 -12.27
N ALA A 127 -17.06 -7.02 -11.13
CA ALA A 127 -17.62 -8.34 -10.88
C ALA A 127 -16.62 -9.51 -10.80
N SER A 128 -16.11 -9.76 -9.60
CA SER A 128 -15.71 -11.12 -9.22
C SER A 128 -16.19 -11.37 -7.79
N THR A 129 -17.40 -11.87 -7.64
CA THR A 129 -17.79 -12.57 -6.41
C THR A 129 -16.86 -13.78 -6.26
N PRO A 130 -16.17 -13.97 -5.11
CA PRO A 130 -15.40 -15.17 -4.88
C PRO A 130 -16.38 -16.35 -4.78
N GLY A 131 -16.32 -17.26 -5.76
CA GLY A 131 -17.09 -18.51 -5.77
C GLY A 131 -18.16 -18.64 -6.86
N ALA A 132 -18.27 -17.70 -7.80
CA ALA A 132 -18.97 -17.96 -9.05
C ALA A 132 -17.94 -18.31 -10.11
N GLU A 133 -17.78 -19.61 -10.36
CA GLU A 133 -17.27 -20.16 -11.61
C GLU A 133 -18.16 -19.58 -12.72
N ALA A 134 -17.78 -18.42 -13.24
CA ALA A 134 -18.40 -17.87 -14.43
C ALA A 134 -17.89 -18.73 -15.59
N GLU A 135 -18.52 -19.88 -15.79
CA GLU A 135 -18.26 -20.74 -16.96
C GLU A 135 -18.53 -19.97 -18.27
N THR A 136 -19.31 -18.89 -18.19
CA THR A 136 -19.64 -18.02 -19.31
C THR A 136 -19.00 -16.63 -19.21
N CYS A 137 -18.54 -16.08 -20.34
CA CYS A 137 -17.92 -14.75 -20.44
C CYS A 137 -18.44 -13.95 -21.63
N GLU A 138 -18.31 -12.62 -21.61
CA GLU A 138 -18.51 -11.76 -22.78
C GLU A 138 -17.19 -11.12 -23.25
N ALA A 139 -16.23 -10.96 -22.34
CA ALA A 139 -14.90 -10.44 -22.58
C ALA A 139 -13.85 -11.13 -21.68
N ASP A 140 -12.57 -11.06 -22.06
CA ASP A 140 -11.45 -11.71 -21.33
C ASP A 140 -11.37 -11.34 -19.85
N ARG A 141 -11.76 -10.11 -19.51
CA ARG A 141 -11.76 -9.60 -18.12
C ARG A 141 -12.80 -10.27 -17.22
N ASP A 142 -13.78 -10.96 -17.81
CA ASP A 142 -14.82 -11.67 -17.08
C ASP A 142 -14.29 -13.04 -16.59
N CYS A 143 -13.15 -13.48 -17.13
CA CYS A 143 -12.49 -14.73 -16.77
C CYS A 143 -11.47 -14.53 -15.66
N VAL A 144 -11.21 -15.60 -14.91
CA VAL A 144 -10.17 -15.61 -13.87
C VAL A 144 -8.78 -15.42 -14.48
N LYS A 145 -7.84 -14.95 -13.66
CA LYS A 145 -6.46 -14.71 -14.09
C LYS A 145 -5.83 -15.96 -14.71
N GLY A 146 -5.36 -15.84 -15.96
CA GLY A 146 -4.75 -16.95 -16.73
C GLY A 146 -5.66 -17.53 -17.80
N GLN A 147 -6.93 -17.11 -17.85
CA GLN A 147 -7.91 -17.51 -18.86
C GLN A 147 -8.24 -16.36 -19.81
N PHE A 148 -8.79 -16.70 -20.98
CA PHE A 148 -9.33 -15.77 -21.97
C PHE A 148 -10.73 -16.21 -22.37
N CYS A 149 -11.53 -15.27 -22.88
CA CYS A 149 -12.89 -15.56 -23.29
C CYS A 149 -12.89 -16.08 -24.74
N ASP A 150 -13.32 -17.33 -24.92
CA ASP A 150 -13.42 -17.98 -26.22
C ASP A 150 -14.83 -18.53 -26.43
N ASP A 151 -15.55 -17.97 -27.40
CA ASP A 151 -16.93 -18.32 -27.73
C ASP A 151 -17.88 -18.33 -26.51
N GLY A 152 -17.73 -17.31 -25.68
CA GLY A 152 -18.54 -17.15 -24.48
C GLY A 152 -18.20 -18.10 -23.35
N THR A 153 -17.08 -18.82 -23.42
CA THR A 153 -16.57 -19.71 -22.35
C THR A 153 -15.15 -19.29 -21.98
N CYS A 154 -14.85 -19.23 -20.68
CA CYS A 154 -13.48 -18.98 -20.24
C CYS A 154 -12.60 -20.22 -20.51
N ARG A 155 -11.47 -20.02 -21.21
CA ARG A 155 -10.49 -21.06 -21.54
C ARG A 155 -9.12 -20.67 -21.03
N ASP A 156 -8.37 -21.64 -20.52
CA ASP A 156 -6.97 -21.42 -20.14
C ASP A 156 -6.15 -21.02 -21.36
N ALA A 157 -5.28 -20.02 -21.18
CA ALA A 157 -4.34 -19.65 -22.22
C ALA A 157 -3.49 -20.90 -22.59
N PRO A 158 -3.30 -21.20 -23.88
CA PRO A 158 -2.53 -22.37 -24.29
C PRO A 158 -1.11 -22.28 -23.69
N GLY A 159 -0.82 -23.17 -22.73
CA GLY A 159 0.43 -23.20 -21.96
C GLY A 159 0.30 -23.01 -20.43
N ALA A 160 -0.91 -22.91 -19.87
CA ALA A 160 -1.13 -22.73 -18.43
C ALA A 160 -0.99 -23.99 -17.55
N ASP A 161 -0.66 -25.16 -18.13
CA ASP A 161 -0.56 -26.44 -17.40
C ASP A 161 0.80 -26.64 -16.68
N GLY A 162 1.41 -25.58 -16.17
CA GLY A 162 2.75 -25.68 -15.57
C GLY A 162 3.12 -24.49 -14.69
N ALA A 163 2.44 -24.34 -13.55
CA ALA A 163 2.83 -23.40 -12.51
C ALA A 163 3.21 -24.15 -11.23
N ASP A 164 4.36 -24.81 -11.27
CA ASP A 164 5.23 -25.06 -10.12
C ASP A 164 6.67 -25.14 -10.66
N ASP A 165 7.19 -24.03 -11.15
CA ASP A 165 8.65 -23.86 -11.26
C ASP A 165 9.02 -22.39 -11.09
N VAL A 166 9.87 -22.19 -10.09
CA VAL A 166 10.56 -20.93 -9.80
C VAL A 166 11.39 -20.61 -11.04
N VAL A 167 10.94 -19.66 -11.87
CA VAL A 167 11.77 -19.17 -12.97
C VAL A 167 12.89 -18.31 -12.39
N GLU A 168 14.01 -18.95 -12.10
CA GLU A 168 15.30 -18.37 -12.44
C GLU A 168 15.19 -17.83 -13.87
N LEU A 169 15.59 -16.58 -14.06
CA LEU A 169 15.71 -15.97 -15.38
C LEU A 169 16.90 -16.62 -16.10
N ASP A 170 16.76 -17.89 -16.46
CA ASP A 170 17.62 -18.50 -17.46
C ASP A 170 17.22 -17.90 -18.80
N ASP A 171 18.17 -17.21 -19.42
CA ASP A 171 18.14 -16.76 -20.81
C ASP A 171 17.88 -17.98 -21.75
N LYS A 172 16.63 -18.43 -21.85
CA LYS A 172 16.24 -19.51 -22.75
C LYS A 172 16.37 -19.01 -24.18
N LYS A 173 17.52 -19.31 -24.77
CA LYS A 173 17.79 -19.07 -26.18
C LYS A 173 16.93 -19.98 -27.06
N GLY A 174 16.40 -19.42 -28.14
CA GLY A 174 15.50 -20.06 -29.07
C GLY A 174 16.09 -21.26 -29.80
N GLY A 175 15.31 -22.33 -29.88
CA GLY A 175 15.61 -23.56 -30.58
C GLY A 175 15.44 -23.45 -32.10
N LYS A 176 15.78 -24.52 -32.82
CA LYS A 176 15.71 -24.56 -34.29
C LYS A 176 14.26 -24.37 -34.75
N GLY A 177 14.03 -23.36 -35.59
CA GLY A 177 12.70 -23.02 -36.10
C GLY A 177 11.96 -21.97 -35.29
N GLU A 178 12.51 -21.53 -34.16
CA GLU A 178 11.92 -20.46 -33.34
C GLU A 178 12.32 -19.07 -33.86
N SER A 179 11.47 -18.08 -33.57
CA SER A 179 11.66 -16.71 -34.02
C SER A 179 12.83 -16.05 -33.28
N CYS A 180 13.61 -15.24 -34.00
CA CYS A 180 14.74 -14.50 -33.44
C CYS A 180 14.81 -13.09 -34.03
N ARG A 181 15.45 -12.17 -33.31
CA ARG A 181 15.83 -10.83 -33.80
C ARG A 181 17.33 -10.74 -34.09
N GLY A 182 18.15 -11.55 -33.42
CA GLY A 182 19.58 -11.70 -33.70
C GLY A 182 20.14 -13.02 -33.14
N ASP A 183 21.40 -13.32 -33.46
CA ASP A 183 22.03 -14.61 -33.11
C ASP A 183 22.08 -14.88 -31.59
N ALA A 184 22.10 -13.83 -30.76
CA ALA A 184 22.07 -13.96 -29.31
C ALA A 184 20.77 -14.59 -28.79
N ASP A 185 19.68 -14.45 -29.56
CA ASP A 185 18.37 -15.02 -29.25
C ASP A 185 18.30 -16.51 -29.58
N CYS A 186 19.29 -17.07 -30.29
CA CYS A 186 19.32 -18.46 -30.71
C CYS A 186 20.27 -19.30 -29.86
N ALA A 187 19.95 -20.58 -29.64
CA ALA A 187 20.84 -21.51 -28.96
C ALA A 187 22.25 -21.47 -29.60
N SER A 188 23.29 -21.71 -28.80
CA SER A 188 24.70 -21.45 -29.19
C SER A 188 25.18 -22.16 -30.47
N THR A 189 24.43 -23.16 -30.97
CA THR A 189 24.71 -23.90 -32.20
C THR A 189 23.91 -23.41 -33.42
N LEU A 190 23.14 -22.33 -33.30
CA LEU A 190 22.22 -21.79 -34.31
C LEU A 190 22.50 -20.31 -34.57
N VAL A 191 22.09 -19.83 -35.74
CA VAL A 191 22.15 -18.42 -36.14
C VAL A 191 20.77 -17.93 -36.54
N CYS A 192 20.51 -16.65 -36.31
CA CYS A 192 19.27 -16.02 -36.69
C CYS A 192 19.27 -15.71 -38.18
N LYS A 193 18.44 -16.44 -38.93
CA LYS A 193 18.34 -16.28 -40.38
C LYS A 193 16.89 -16.11 -40.80
N ASP A 194 16.62 -15.04 -41.52
CA ASP A 194 15.27 -14.69 -42.01
C ASP A 194 14.25 -14.66 -40.84
N GLY A 195 14.68 -14.17 -39.67
CA GLY A 195 13.87 -14.09 -38.46
C GLY A 195 13.67 -15.41 -37.73
N THR A 196 14.39 -16.48 -38.12
CA THR A 196 14.26 -17.82 -37.53
C THR A 196 15.62 -18.45 -37.19
N CYS A 197 15.73 -19.09 -36.03
CA CYS A 197 16.96 -19.79 -35.63
C CYS A 197 17.19 -21.04 -36.49
N SER A 198 18.29 -21.05 -37.24
CA SER A 198 18.67 -22.12 -38.16
C SER A 198 20.12 -22.55 -37.98
N PRO A 199 20.50 -23.79 -38.34
CA PRO A 199 21.90 -24.18 -38.32
C PRO A 199 22.73 -23.28 -39.25
N PRO A 200 23.93 -22.85 -38.85
CA PRO A 200 24.85 -22.21 -39.77
C PRO A 200 25.15 -23.18 -40.92
N LYS A 201 25.08 -22.69 -42.16
CA LYS A 201 25.43 -23.48 -43.35
C LYS A 201 26.93 -23.68 -43.47
#